data_AF-A0A2U2ZPN8-F1
#
_entry.id   AF-A0A2U2ZPN8-F1
#
_cell.length_a   1.000
_cell.length_b   1.000
_cell.length_c   1.000
_cell.angle_alpha   90.00
_cell.angle_beta   90.00
_cell.angle_gamma   90.00
#
_symmetry.space_group_name_H-M   'P 1'
#
loop_
_entity.id
_entity.type
_entity.pdbx_description
1 polymer ?
#
loop_
_entity_poly.entity_id
_entity_poly.type
_entity_poly.pdbx_seq_one_letter_code
_entity_poly.pdbx_strand_id
1 'polypeptide(L)' 'PLKLSDSPTRITPSPLLGQHNEEIYIGELGLGDEELRLLRTSGVI' A
#
# COMPACT_ATOMS: atom_id res chain seq x y z
N PRO A 1 14.25 4.20 -22.15
CA PRO A 1 13.08 3.35 -21.83
C PRO A 1 13.02 2.12 -22.76
N LEU A 2 13.12 0.91 -22.18
CA LEU A 2 12.97 -0.35 -22.92
C LEU A 2 11.47 -0.61 -23.16
N LYS A 3 11.07 -0.81 -24.41
CA LYS A 3 9.69 -1.20 -24.77
C LYS A 3 9.65 -2.71 -24.97
N LEU A 4 8.86 -3.40 -24.15
CA LEU A 4 8.53 -4.82 -24.30
C LEU A 4 7.12 -4.91 -24.90
N SER A 5 6.96 -5.54 -26.06
CA SER A 5 5.67 -5.67 -26.76
C SER A 5 4.63 -6.40 -25.91
N ASP A 6 5.08 -7.41 -25.16
CA ASP A 6 4.22 -8.32 -24.41
C ASP A 6 4.12 -7.93 -22.93
N SER A 7 4.72 -6.79 -22.53
CA SER A 7 4.71 -6.30 -21.15
C SER A 7 4.73 -4.77 -21.13
N PRO A 8 3.64 -4.11 -21.55
CA PRO A 8 3.55 -2.66 -21.50
C PRO A 8 3.63 -2.16 -20.05
N THR A 9 4.46 -1.16 -19.81
CA THR A 9 4.56 -0.50 -18.49
C THR A 9 3.40 0.47 -18.29
N ARG A 10 2.72 0.40 -17.15
CA ARG A 10 1.75 1.42 -16.72
C ARG A 10 2.46 2.46 -15.85
N ILE A 11 2.32 3.74 -16.22
CA ILE A 11 2.77 4.86 -15.40
C ILE A 11 1.59 5.31 -14.54
N THR A 12 1.77 5.33 -13.22
CA THR A 12 0.80 5.84 -12.25
C THR A 12 1.41 6.99 -11.46
N PRO A 13 0.60 7.91 -10.90
CA PRO A 13 1.11 8.91 -9.98
C PRO A 13 1.78 8.26 -8.76
N SER A 14 2.68 9.00 -8.13
CA SER A 14 3.26 8.59 -6.85
C SER A 14 2.15 8.50 -5.78
N PRO A 15 2.18 7.48 -4.91
CA PRO A 15 1.21 7.36 -3.84
C PRO A 15 1.36 8.49 -2.81
N LEU A 16 0.27 8.83 -2.14
CA LEU A 16 0.28 9.72 -0.97
C LEU A 16 0.83 8.98 0.26
N LEU A 17 1.26 9.75 1.28
CA LEU A 17 1.63 9.20 2.57
C LEU A 17 0.45 8.42 3.16
N GLY A 18 0.67 7.12 3.41
CA GLY A 18 -0.33 6.23 4.00
C GLY A 18 -1.42 5.72 3.05
N GLN A 19 -1.38 6.05 1.76
CA GLN A 19 -2.45 5.70 0.79
C GLN A 19 -2.80 4.21 0.75
N HIS A 20 -1.81 3.33 0.99
CA HIS A 20 -1.96 1.88 0.90
C HIS A 20 -1.86 1.17 2.26
N ASN A 21 -1.90 1.90 3.38
CA ASN A 21 -1.72 1.27 4.70
C ASN A 21 -2.78 0.19 4.94
N GLU A 22 -4.05 0.46 4.67
CA GLU A 22 -5.13 -0.50 4.92
C GLU A 22 -5.06 -1.72 3.99
N GLU A 23 -4.80 -1.49 2.69
CA GLU A 23 -4.60 -2.55 1.70
C GLU A 23 -3.48 -3.50 2.11
N ILE A 24 -2.34 -2.95 2.56
CA ILE A 24 -1.19 -3.76 2.95
C ILE A 24 -1.39 -4.42 4.31
N TYR A 25 -1.77 -3.67 5.35
CA TYR A 25 -1.85 -4.22 6.70
C TYR A 25 -3.01 -5.21 6.85
N ILE A 26 -4.20 -4.90 6.32
CA ILE A 26 -5.36 -5.81 6.43
C ILE A 26 -5.35 -6.83 5.30
N GLY A 27 -5.16 -6.39 4.06
CA GLY A 27 -5.30 -7.26 2.88
C GLY A 27 -4.15 -8.24 2.73
N GLU A 28 -2.91 -7.75 2.74
CA GLU A 28 -1.73 -8.58 2.46
C GLU A 28 -1.13 -9.21 3.73
N LEU A 29 -1.11 -8.46 4.83
CA LEU A 29 -0.52 -8.92 6.10
C LEU A 29 -1.54 -9.54 7.07
N GLY A 30 -2.84 -9.40 6.80
CA GLY A 30 -3.90 -10.06 7.56
C GLY A 30 -4.14 -9.50 8.97
N LEU A 31 -3.74 -8.25 9.24
CA LEU A 31 -4.04 -7.60 10.52
C LEU A 31 -5.54 -7.35 10.66
N GLY A 32 -6.03 -7.44 11.90
CA GLY A 32 -7.38 -7.01 12.25
C GLY A 32 -7.50 -5.49 12.37
N ASP A 33 -8.74 -5.00 12.34
CA ASP A 33 -9.06 -3.57 12.48
C ASP A 33 -8.50 -2.95 13.78
N GLU A 34 -8.49 -3.73 14.86
CA GLU A 34 -7.98 -3.26 16.16
C GLU A 34 -6.46 -3.09 16.15
N GLU A 35 -5.73 -3.99 15.49
CA GLU A 35 -4.28 -3.88 15.34
C GLU A 35 -3.93 -2.67 14.47
N LEU A 36 -4.68 -2.43 13.38
CA LEU A 36 -4.50 -1.24 12.56
C LEU A 36 -4.77 0.05 13.34
N ARG A 37 -5.80 0.08 14.20
CA ARG A 37 -6.07 1.22 15.09
C ARG A 37 -4.91 1.46 16.05
N LEU A 38 -4.37 0.41 16.67
CA LEU A 38 -3.25 0.52 17.59
C LEU A 38 -2.01 1.13 16.91
N LEU A 39 -1.69 0.69 15.68
CA LEU A 39 -0.59 1.25 14.89
C LEU A 39 -0.77 2.76 14.63
N ARG A 40 -2.00 3.18 14.28
CA ARG A 40 -2.31 4.62 14.10
C ARG A 40 -2.17 5.41 15.40
N THR A 41 -2.75 4.90 16.50
CA THR A 41 -2.72 5.61 17.79
C THR A 41 -1.35 5.67 18.43
N SER A 42 -0.45 4.73 18.10
CA SER A 42 0.94 4.71 18.57
C SER A 42 1.88 5.55 17.69
N GLY A 43 1.40 6.10 16.58
CA GLY A 43 2.18 6.92 15.66
C GLY A 43 3.17 6.13 14.80
N VAL A 44 2.97 4.82 14.68
CA VAL A 44 3.76 3.97 13.77
C VAL A 44 3.39 4.24 12.31
N ILE A 45 2.11 4.58 12.06
CA ILE A 45 1.54 4.89 10.74
C ILE A 45 0.56 6.05 10.78
#